data_AF-A0AAU9LVY3-F1
#
_entry.id   AF-A0AAU9LVY3-F1
#
_cell.length_a   1.000
_cell.length_b   1.000
_cell.length_c   1.000
_cell.angle_alpha   90.00
_cell.angle_beta   90.00
_cell.angle_gamma   90.00
#
_symmetry.space_group_name_H-M   'P 1'
#
loop_
_entity.id
_entity.type
_entity.pdbx_description
1 polymer ?
#
loop_
_entity_poly.entity_id
_entity_poly.type
_entity_poly.pdbx_seq_one_letter_code
_entity_poly.pdbx_strand_id
1 'polypeptide(L)'
;MYGSCLCSFVVEKNSLKITSPENLRDTYECAIGNFGVPRYGGTLSGVVLYPKTDQTACNNFTDDLITKKPGSIPVFLLADRGDCYFTFKAWNAQNAGASAILVADDRPEHLITMDLPKEEEGADYVQNIQSLQYS
;
A
#
# COMPACT_ATOMS: atom_id res chain seq x y z
N MET A 1 28.40 9.31 36.50
CA MET A 1 27.78 8.05 36.04
C MET A 1 27.10 8.34 34.71
N TYR A 2 27.56 7.74 33.61
CA TYR A 2 26.99 7.92 32.26
C TYR A 2 25.72 7.08 32.14
N GLY A 3 24.57 7.72 31.93
CA GLY A 3 23.30 7.05 31.67
C GLY A 3 23.19 6.71 30.18
N SER A 4 23.30 5.44 29.83
CA SER A 4 23.00 4.95 28.49
C SER A 4 21.49 5.03 28.27
N CYS A 5 21.02 6.01 27.51
CA CYS A 5 19.65 6.02 27.01
C CYS A 5 19.54 4.93 25.93
N LEU A 6 18.98 3.78 26.30
CA LEU A 6 18.57 2.75 25.35
C LEU A 6 17.31 3.27 24.65
N CYS A 7 17.47 3.94 23.51
CA CYS A 7 16.35 4.17 22.59
C CYS A 7 15.93 2.81 22.03
N SER A 8 14.76 2.33 22.47
CA SER A 8 14.11 1.20 21.80
C SER A 8 13.41 1.74 20.56
N PHE A 9 13.84 1.27 19.39
CA PHE A 9 13.10 1.46 18.15
C PHE A 9 11.90 0.53 18.20
N VAL A 10 10.73 1.08 18.55
CA VAL A 10 9.46 0.38 18.36
C VAL A 10 9.12 0.49 16.89
N VAL A 11 9.40 -0.57 16.13
CA VAL A 11 8.83 -0.72 14.78
C VAL A 11 7.32 -0.75 14.95
N GLU A 12 6.61 0.20 14.35
CA GLU A 12 5.15 0.12 14.24
C GLU A 12 4.82 -1.09 13.36
N LYS A 13 4.61 -2.24 14.03
CA LYS A 13 4.06 -3.42 13.41
C LYS A 13 2.60 -3.12 13.10
N ASN A 14 2.35 -2.64 11.89
CA ASN A 14 0.98 -2.51 11.42
C ASN A 14 0.46 -3.89 11.03
N SER A 15 -0.81 -4.12 11.35
CA SER A 15 -1.45 -5.42 11.23
C SER A 15 -2.48 -5.39 10.12
N LEU A 16 -2.35 -6.29 9.15
CA LEU A 16 -3.38 -6.56 8.16
C LEU A 16 -4.22 -7.73 8.66
N LYS A 17 -5.51 -7.50 8.92
CA LYS A 17 -6.42 -8.54 9.38
C LYS A 17 -7.33 -8.99 8.24
N ILE A 18 -7.20 -10.25 7.82
CA ILE A 18 -8.15 -10.87 6.89
C ILE A 18 -9.32 -11.39 7.71
N THR A 19 -10.53 -10.95 7.37
CA THR A 19 -11.76 -11.34 8.08
C THR A 19 -12.52 -12.48 7.40
N SER A 20 -12.29 -12.67 6.10
CA SER A 20 -12.94 -13.67 5.24
C SER A 20 -12.08 -13.92 4.00
N PRO A 21 -12.11 -15.12 3.39
CA PRO A 21 -12.81 -16.35 3.83
C PRO A 21 -12.14 -17.00 5.06
N GLU A 22 -12.85 -17.90 5.74
CA GLU A 22 -12.45 -18.46 7.05
C GLU A 22 -11.10 -19.20 7.01
N ASN A 23 -10.74 -19.80 5.87
CA ASN A 23 -9.47 -20.49 5.66
C ASN A 23 -8.25 -19.56 5.56
N LEU A 24 -8.45 -18.26 5.32
CA LEU A 24 -7.40 -17.24 5.24
C LEU A 24 -7.53 -16.22 6.37
N ARG A 25 -8.45 -16.44 7.31
CA ARG A 25 -8.75 -15.51 8.39
C ARG A 25 -7.63 -15.53 9.41
N ASP A 26 -6.74 -14.56 9.32
CA ASP A 26 -5.69 -14.33 10.30
C ASP A 26 -5.24 -12.87 10.32
N THR A 27 -4.34 -12.56 11.25
CA THR A 27 -3.63 -11.28 11.32
C THR A 27 -2.22 -11.47 10.78
N TYR A 28 -1.92 -10.77 9.69
CA TYR A 28 -0.63 -10.80 9.01
C TYR A 28 0.16 -9.55 9.36
N GLU A 29 1.48 -9.71 9.47
CA GLU A 29 2.38 -8.57 9.57
C GLU A 29 2.47 -7.87 8.21
N CYS A 30 2.35 -6.54 8.20
CA CYS A 30 2.56 -5.74 7.00
C CYS A 30 3.42 -4.51 7.31
N ALA A 31 4.18 -4.07 6.31
CA ALA A 31 4.83 -2.77 6.33
C ALA A 31 3.89 -1.75 5.67
N ILE A 32 3.54 -0.69 6.39
CA ILE A 32 2.79 0.42 5.80
C ILE A 32 3.78 1.39 5.17
N GLY A 33 3.51 1.77 3.92
CA GLY A 33 4.28 2.82 3.25
C GLY A 33 4.08 4.16 3.95
N ASN A 34 5.12 5.00 3.99
CA ASN A 34 5.06 6.31 4.65
C ASN A 34 4.28 7.38 3.83
N PHE A 35 3.42 6.92 2.91
CA PHE A 35 2.69 7.75 1.95
C PHE A 35 1.21 7.36 2.00
N GLY A 36 0.32 8.35 1.99
CA GLY A 36 -1.14 8.12 1.97
C GLY A 36 -1.77 7.69 3.30
N VAL A 37 -1.02 7.65 4.40
CA VAL A 37 -1.55 7.33 5.74
C VAL A 37 -2.15 8.61 6.38
N PRO A 38 -3.40 8.62 6.85
CA PRO A 38 -3.97 9.76 7.55
C PRO A 38 -3.22 10.02 8.86
N ARG A 39 -3.04 11.30 9.24
CA ARG A 39 -2.31 11.71 10.46
C ARG A 39 -3.00 11.34 11.79
N TYR A 40 -4.18 10.74 11.73
CA TYR A 40 -4.94 10.30 12.89
C TYR A 40 -5.24 8.80 12.74
N GLY A 41 -4.91 8.01 13.76
CA GLY A 41 -5.08 6.56 13.75
C GLY A 41 -6.52 6.16 13.41
N GLY A 42 -6.67 5.26 12.44
CA GLY A 42 -7.96 4.76 11.97
C GLY A 42 -7.80 3.40 11.29
N THR A 43 -8.90 2.66 11.19
CA THR A 43 -8.95 1.36 10.51
C THR A 43 -9.75 1.49 9.23
N LEU A 44 -9.16 1.06 8.11
CA LEU A 44 -9.85 0.96 6.83
C LEU A 44 -10.22 -0.51 6.58
N SER A 45 -11.48 -0.77 6.28
CA SER A 45 -11.98 -2.10 5.91
C SER A 45 -12.50 -2.07 4.48
N GLY A 46 -12.19 -3.12 3.72
CA GLY A 46 -12.49 -3.19 2.30
C GLY A 46 -12.40 -4.61 1.77
N VAL A 47 -12.58 -4.75 0.46
CA VAL A 47 -12.42 -6.01 -0.26
C VAL A 47 -11.13 -6.00 -1.05
N VAL A 48 -10.48 -7.17 -1.16
CA VAL A 48 -9.25 -7.31 -1.94
C VAL A 48 -9.60 -7.70 -3.38
N LEU A 49 -9.04 -6.98 -4.35
CA LEU A 49 -9.15 -7.26 -5.77
C LEU A 49 -7.76 -7.58 -6.33
N TYR A 50 -7.62 -8.75 -6.93
CA TYR A 50 -6.44 -9.10 -7.72
C TYR A 50 -6.76 -8.91 -9.21
N PRO A 51 -6.04 -8.02 -9.92
CA PRO A 51 -6.34 -7.72 -11.31
C PRO A 51 -5.96 -8.90 -12.22
N LYS A 52 -6.76 -9.14 -13.27
CA LYS A 52 -6.49 -10.21 -14.25
C LYS A 52 -5.36 -9.86 -15.22
N THR A 53 -5.09 -8.57 -15.38
CA THR A 53 -4.08 -8.00 -16.28
C THR A 53 -3.26 -6.99 -15.48
N ASP A 54 -1.97 -6.85 -15.80
CA ASP A 54 -1.05 -5.94 -15.10
C ASP A 54 -0.98 -6.19 -13.58
N GLN A 55 -0.67 -7.44 -13.21
CA GLN A 55 -0.55 -7.87 -11.81
C GLN A 55 0.55 -7.12 -11.05
N THR A 56 1.53 -6.54 -11.75
CA THR A 56 2.55 -5.70 -11.14
C THR A 56 2.11 -4.24 -11.01
N ALA A 57 0.94 -3.83 -11.49
CA ALA A 57 0.43 -2.45 -11.41
C ALA A 57 1.41 -1.39 -11.97
N CYS A 58 2.25 -1.77 -12.94
CA CYS A 58 3.26 -0.92 -13.54
C CYS A 58 2.79 -0.25 -14.83
N ASN A 59 1.56 -0.53 -15.27
CA ASN A 59 0.93 0.12 -16.39
C ASN A 59 -0.37 0.81 -15.93
N ASN A 60 -0.88 1.70 -16.77
CA ASN A 60 -2.22 2.23 -16.55
C ASN A 60 -3.24 1.12 -16.81
N PHE A 61 -4.18 0.97 -15.88
CA PHE A 61 -5.33 0.12 -16.07
C PHE A 61 -6.26 0.79 -17.08
N THR A 62 -6.45 0.15 -18.24
CA THR A 62 -7.19 0.72 -19.38
C THR A 62 -8.70 0.77 -19.16
N ASP A 63 -9.20 -0.14 -18.33
CA ASP A 63 -10.56 -0.09 -17.81
C ASP A 63 -10.48 0.38 -16.37
N ASP A 64 -11.39 1.27 -15.95
CA ASP A 64 -11.61 1.61 -14.55
C ASP A 64 -11.99 0.33 -13.79
N LEU A 65 -10.98 -0.44 -13.35
CA LEU A 65 -11.14 -1.71 -12.66
C LEU A 65 -12.10 -1.59 -11.49
N ILE A 66 -12.13 -0.40 -10.87
CA ILE A 66 -12.91 -0.09 -9.69
C ILE A 66 -13.77 1.13 -9.98
N THR A 67 -15.08 0.91 -10.17
CA THR A 67 -16.03 2.00 -10.34
C THR A 67 -16.26 2.73 -9.01
N LYS A 68 -15.72 3.94 -8.87
CA LYS A 68 -15.94 4.83 -7.72
C LYS A 68 -17.38 5.36 -7.72
N LYS A 69 -18.30 4.65 -7.06
CA LYS A 69 -19.66 5.13 -6.77
C LYS A 69 -19.75 5.60 -5.30
N PRO A 70 -20.49 6.67 -4.99
CA PRO A 70 -20.78 7.03 -3.61
C PRO A 70 -21.41 5.84 -2.87
N GLY A 71 -20.86 5.47 -1.72
CA GLY A 71 -21.29 4.30 -0.94
C GLY A 71 -20.75 2.95 -1.43
N SER A 72 -19.83 2.93 -2.40
CA SER A 72 -19.11 1.71 -2.77
C SER A 72 -18.19 1.25 -1.64
N ILE A 73 -18.01 -0.07 -1.53
CA ILE A 73 -17.10 -0.67 -0.57
C ILE A 73 -15.66 -0.34 -1.00
N PRO A 74 -14.79 0.12 -0.09
CA PRO A 74 -13.38 0.35 -0.40
C PRO A 74 -12.74 -0.89 -1.02
N VAL A 75 -12.03 -0.71 -2.13
CA VAL A 75 -11.32 -1.80 -2.80
C VAL A 75 -9.82 -1.64 -2.58
N PHE A 76 -9.20 -2.72 -2.11
CA PHE A 76 -7.76 -2.85 -1.93
C PHE A 76 -7.20 -3.62 -3.12
N LEU A 77 -6.37 -2.99 -3.93
CA LEU A 77 -5.74 -3.66 -5.06
C LEU A 77 -4.58 -4.51 -4.55
N LEU A 78 -4.57 -5.80 -4.87
CA LEU A 78 -3.42 -6.67 -4.66
C LEU A 78 -2.54 -6.64 -5.90
N ALA A 79 -1.25 -6.33 -5.72
CA ALA A 79 -0.26 -6.29 -6.78
C ALA A 79 0.98 -7.08 -6.39
N ASP A 80 1.65 -7.66 -7.38
CA ASP A 80 2.89 -8.40 -7.18
C ASP A 80 4.10 -7.45 -7.22
N ARG A 81 5.12 -7.77 -6.43
CA ARG A 81 6.40 -7.08 -6.46
C ARG A 81 7.09 -7.28 -7.81
N GLY A 82 7.75 -6.23 -8.31
CA GLY A 82 8.53 -6.28 -9.55
C GLY A 82 8.28 -5.08 -10.48
N ASP A 83 9.05 -5.02 -11.56
CA ASP A 83 8.95 -4.10 -12.72
C ASP A 83 9.07 -2.58 -12.49
N CYS A 84 8.55 -2.03 -11.40
CA CYS A 84 8.54 -0.61 -11.12
C CYS A 84 8.52 -0.29 -9.61
N TYR A 85 8.74 0.98 -9.27
CA TYR A 85 8.74 1.46 -7.89
C TYR A 85 7.37 1.37 -7.22
N PHE A 86 7.35 1.14 -5.91
CA PHE A 86 6.11 1.06 -5.12
C PHE A 86 5.22 2.28 -5.24
N THR A 87 5.82 3.46 -5.33
CA THR A 87 5.14 4.75 -5.51
C THR A 87 4.41 4.82 -6.84
N PHE A 88 5.01 4.26 -7.90
CA PHE A 88 4.40 4.18 -9.22
C PHE A 88 3.22 3.20 -9.23
N LYS A 89 3.36 2.06 -8.55
CA LYS A 89 2.24 1.11 -8.34
C LYS A 89 1.08 1.77 -7.59
N ALA A 90 1.36 2.50 -6.52
CA ALA A 90 0.35 3.22 -5.75
C ALA A 90 -0.37 4.28 -6.60
N TRP A 91 0.38 5.02 -7.42
CA TRP A 91 -0.17 5.99 -8.37
C TRP A 91 -1.14 5.35 -9.37
N ASN A 92 -0.73 4.25 -10.02
CA ASN A 92 -1.56 3.56 -10.99
C ASN A 92 -2.82 2.95 -10.34
N ALA A 93 -2.68 2.36 -9.15
CA ALA A 93 -3.81 1.81 -8.40
C ALA A 93 -4.82 2.90 -7.99
N GLN A 94 -4.35 4.07 -7.56
CA GLN A 94 -5.20 5.20 -7.21
C GLN A 94 -5.99 5.71 -8.42
N ASN A 95 -5.32 5.83 -9.59
CA ASN A 95 -5.96 6.21 -10.85
C ASN A 95 -7.02 5.19 -11.27
N ALA A 96 -6.77 3.89 -11.05
CA ALA A 96 -7.74 2.82 -11.34
C ALA A 96 -8.92 2.73 -10.36
N GLY A 97 -8.94 3.57 -9.33
CA GLY A 97 -10.07 3.67 -8.41
C GLY A 97 -9.86 3.02 -7.04
N ALA A 98 -8.69 2.44 -6.76
CA ALA A 98 -8.43 1.77 -5.50
C ALA A 98 -8.37 2.74 -4.32
N SER A 99 -8.79 2.26 -3.15
CA SER A 99 -8.68 2.99 -1.87
C SER A 99 -7.35 2.68 -1.17
N ALA A 100 -6.78 1.49 -1.42
CA ALA A 100 -5.47 1.10 -0.95
C ALA A 100 -4.82 0.10 -1.92
N ILE A 101 -3.50 -0.06 -1.82
CA ILE A 101 -2.74 -1.09 -2.53
C ILE A 101 -2.01 -1.98 -1.52
N LEU A 102 -2.07 -3.29 -1.74
CA LEU A 102 -1.30 -4.31 -1.05
C LEU A 102 -0.27 -4.85 -2.05
N VAL A 103 1.02 -4.76 -1.74
CA VAL A 103 2.06 -5.31 -2.59
C VAL A 103 2.56 -6.61 -1.97
N ALA A 104 2.31 -7.73 -2.64
CA ALA A 104 2.77 -9.04 -2.23
C ALA A 104 4.27 -9.18 -2.55
N ASP A 105 5.06 -9.43 -1.52
CA ASP A 105 6.47 -9.77 -1.68
C ASP A 105 6.61 -11.27 -1.92
N ASP A 106 7.36 -11.64 -2.97
CA ASP A 106 7.67 -13.00 -3.35
C ASP A 106 9.05 -13.46 -2.84
N ARG A 107 9.81 -12.56 -2.20
CA ARG A 107 11.14 -12.86 -1.66
C ARG A 107 11.08 -13.16 -0.17
N PRO A 108 11.81 -14.18 0.31
CA PRO A 108 11.93 -14.46 1.74
C PRO A 108 12.90 -13.48 2.40
N GLU A 109 12.56 -12.19 2.41
CA GLU A 109 13.26 -11.14 3.13
C GLU A 109 12.36 -10.46 4.17
N HIS A 110 12.94 -9.73 5.11
CA HIS A 110 12.15 -9.00 6.09
C HIS A 110 11.33 -7.92 5.37
N LEU A 111 10.05 -7.78 5.73
CA LEU A 111 9.18 -6.69 5.26
C LEU A 111 9.92 -5.36 5.24
N ILE A 112 10.11 -4.79 4.04
CA ILE A 112 10.75 -3.50 3.83
C ILE A 112 9.71 -2.37 3.88
N THR A 113 10.11 -1.21 4.41
CA THR A 113 9.30 0.01 4.28
C THR A 113 9.31 0.46 2.83
N MET A 114 8.13 0.72 2.26
CA MET A 114 8.01 1.34 0.94
C MET A 114 8.46 2.81 1.06
N ASP A 115 9.76 3.05 0.86
CA ASP A 115 10.35 4.39 0.83
C ASP A 115 10.29 4.98 -0.59
N LEU A 116 10.23 6.32 -0.66
CA LEU A 116 10.37 7.04 -1.93
C LEU A 116 11.72 6.70 -2.59
N PRO A 117 11.77 6.53 -3.91
CA PRO A 117 13.06 6.44 -4.60
C PRO A 117 13.87 7.71 -4.30
N LYS A 118 15.15 7.54 -3.95
CA LYS A 118 16.08 8.67 -3.80
C LYS A 118 16.16 9.40 -5.13
N GLU A 119 16.02 10.72 -5.06
CA GLU A 119 15.94 11.68 -6.15
C GLU A 119 17.13 11.62 -7.12
N GLU A 120 17.24 10.63 -8.02
CA GLU A 120 18.17 10.78 -9.15
C GLU A 120 17.61 10.39 -10.52
N GLU A 121 16.58 9.54 -10.66
CA GLU A 121 15.98 9.30 -12.00
C GLU A 121 14.46 9.08 -11.93
N GLY A 122 13.68 10.11 -12.31
CA GLY A 122 12.23 9.99 -12.60
C GLY A 122 11.27 10.79 -11.71
N ALA A 123 11.71 11.89 -11.10
CA ALA A 123 11.00 12.60 -10.03
C ALA A 123 9.80 13.50 -10.43
N ASP A 124 9.11 13.26 -11.55
CA ASP A 124 7.92 14.08 -11.92
C ASP A 124 6.59 13.52 -11.40
N TYR A 125 6.49 12.22 -11.10
CA TYR A 125 5.26 11.63 -10.54
C TYR A 125 5.17 11.75 -9.02
N VAL A 126 6.32 11.89 -8.33
CA VAL A 126 6.41 11.95 -6.86
C VAL A 126 5.71 13.19 -6.30
N GLN A 127 5.77 14.32 -7.01
CA GLN A 127 5.12 15.55 -6.57
C GLN A 127 3.58 15.51 -6.66
N ASN A 128 3.04 14.60 -7.49
CA ASN A 128 1.61 14.42 -7.67
C ASN A 128 1.02 13.28 -6.84
N ILE A 129 1.85 12.49 -6.14
CA ILE A 129 1.38 11.66 -5.01
C ILE A 129 1.10 12.62 -3.84
N GLN A 130 0.15 13.53 -4.06
CA GLN A 130 -0.45 14.30 -2.99
C GLN A 130 -1.12 13.30 -2.07
N SER A 131 -0.77 13.43 -0.79
CA SER A 131 -1.47 12.85 0.35
C SER A 131 -2.89 12.45 -0.01
N LEU A 132 -3.18 11.15 0.00
CA LEU A 132 -4.55 10.64 0.00
C LEU A 132 -5.27 11.23 1.23
N GLN A 133 -5.87 12.40 1.05
CA GLN A 133 -6.87 12.91 1.96
C GLN A 133 -8.14 12.10 1.68
N TYR A 134 -8.44 11.21 2.62
CA TYR A 134 -9.81 10.74 2.78
C TYR A 134 -10.70 11.94 3.12
N SER A 135 -11.69 12.18 2.26
CA SER A 135 -13.04 12.57 2.68
C SER A 135 -14.03 11.62 2.01
#